data_AF-A0A2V5NGD7-F1
#
_entry.id   AF-A0A2V5NGD7-F1
#
_cell.length_a   1.000
_cell.length_b   1.000
_cell.length_c   1.000
_cell.angle_alpha   90.00
_cell.angle_beta   90.00
_cell.angle_gamma   90.00
#
_symmetry.space_group_name_H-M   'P 1'
#
loop_
_entity.id
_entity.type
_entity.pdbx_description
1 polymer ?
#
loop_
_entity_poly.entity_id
_entity_poly.type
_entity_poly.pdbx_seq_one_letter_code
_entity_poly.pdbx_strand_id
1 'polypeptide(L)'
;MGQLSCGQIRRFTDLRLLKTKSIIYSAVTLIGAVWMYRFLNSGGWLTHHYQLNQLNDPDSLNLIPVIFEPIAVLGVAAYWVWRTRELYRLLFFLFLGQLLIGASYLAMFLLFVLTYKPRMM
;
A
#
# COMPACT_ATOMS: atom_id res chain seq x y z
N MET A 1 9.71 -31.89 -33.07
CA MET A 1 8.63 -31.23 -32.30
C MET A 1 8.70 -31.74 -30.87
N GLY A 2 9.37 -30.99 -29.98
CA GLY A 2 9.72 -31.47 -28.64
C GLY A 2 8.50 -31.49 -27.71
N GLN A 3 8.17 -32.67 -27.19
CA GLN A 3 7.19 -32.85 -26.12
C GLN A 3 7.74 -32.22 -24.84
N LEU A 4 7.30 -30.99 -24.53
CA LEU A 4 7.53 -30.39 -23.23
C LEU A 4 6.78 -31.24 -22.18
N SER A 5 7.53 -31.95 -21.35
CA SER A 5 7.00 -32.74 -20.23
C SER A 5 6.07 -31.89 -19.35
N CYS A 6 4.95 -32.46 -18.90
CA CYS A 6 3.92 -31.79 -18.08
C CYS A 6 4.51 -31.04 -16.86
N GLY A 7 5.62 -31.53 -16.30
CA GLY A 7 6.33 -30.85 -15.21
C GLY A 7 7.02 -29.53 -15.59
N GLN A 8 7.49 -29.38 -16.84
CA GLN A 8 8.05 -28.11 -17.32
C GLN A 8 6.96 -27.09 -17.62
N ILE A 9 5.82 -27.53 -18.16
CA ILE A 9 4.66 -26.66 -18.40
C ILE A 9 4.19 -26.06 -17.07
N ARG A 10 4.04 -26.87 -16.02
CA ARG A 10 3.61 -26.41 -14.69
C ARG A 10 4.59 -25.40 -14.05
N ARG A 11 5.91 -25.59 -14.18
CA ARG A 11 6.91 -24.60 -13.70
C ARG A 11 6.83 -23.28 -14.46
N PHE A 12 6.60 -23.32 -15.77
CA PHE A 12 6.46 -22.10 -16.58
C PHE A 12 5.23 -21.29 -16.21
N THR A 13 4.09 -21.95 -15.95
CA THR A 13 2.90 -21.26 -15.46
C THR A 13 3.14 -20.67 -14.08
N ASP A 14 3.79 -21.38 -13.16
CA ASP A 14 4.07 -20.88 -11.81
C ASP A 14 4.96 -19.63 -11.81
N LEU A 15 6.02 -19.63 -12.63
CA LEU A 15 6.92 -18.48 -12.80
C LEU A 15 6.19 -17.27 -13.40
N ARG A 16 5.30 -17.49 -14.38
CA ARG A 16 4.47 -16.41 -14.94
C ARG A 16 3.50 -15.86 -13.89
N LEU A 17 2.89 -16.73 -13.09
CA LEU A 17 1.92 -16.35 -12.07
C LEU A 17 2.58 -15.55 -10.93
N LEU A 18 3.77 -15.94 -10.50
CA LEU A 18 4.60 -15.19 -9.54
C LEU A 18 5.03 -13.83 -10.09
N LYS A 19 5.39 -13.76 -11.37
CA LYS A 19 5.74 -12.50 -12.05
C LYS A 19 4.55 -11.56 -12.14
N THR A 20 3.35 -12.05 -12.48
CA THR A 20 2.15 -11.22 -12.52
C THR A 20 1.76 -10.73 -11.12
N LYS A 21 1.79 -11.60 -10.11
CA LYS A 21 1.49 -11.23 -8.72
C LYS A 21 2.42 -10.15 -8.18
N SER A 22 3.73 -10.29 -8.39
CA SER A 22 4.71 -9.29 -7.95
C SER A 22 4.53 -7.94 -8.64
N ILE A 23 4.15 -7.91 -9.92
CA ILE A 23 3.80 -6.67 -10.63
C ILE A 23 2.57 -6.02 -10.00
N ILE A 24 1.51 -6.79 -9.74
CA ILE A 24 0.28 -6.27 -9.13
C ILE A 24 0.56 -5.69 -7.75
N TYR A 25 1.27 -6.44 -6.89
CA TYR A 25 1.61 -5.97 -5.55
C TYR A 25 2.45 -4.69 -5.60
N SER A 26 3.43 -4.62 -6.51
CA SER A 26 4.25 -3.41 -6.68
C SER A 26 3.42 -2.22 -7.13
N ALA A 27 2.56 -2.42 -8.14
CA ALA A 27 1.72 -1.35 -8.69
C ALA A 27 0.74 -0.82 -7.65
N VAL A 28 0.04 -1.69 -6.93
CA VAL A 28 -0.92 -1.28 -5.89
C VAL A 28 -0.21 -0.57 -4.74
N THR A 29 0.95 -1.08 -4.31
CA THR A 29 1.72 -0.45 -3.22
C THR A 29 2.19 0.95 -3.62
N LEU A 30 2.73 1.12 -4.84
CA LEU A 30 3.16 2.43 -5.33
C LEU A 30 2.00 3.40 -5.54
N ILE A 31 0.88 2.94 -6.12
CA ILE A 31 -0.31 3.77 -6.33
C ILE A 31 -0.87 4.22 -4.97
N GLY A 32 -0.97 3.28 -4.01
CA GLY A 32 -1.37 3.58 -2.64
C GLY A 32 -0.48 4.65 -2.03
N ALA A 33 0.85 4.50 -2.15
CA ALA A 33 1.80 5.45 -1.60
C ALA A 33 1.70 6.85 -2.19
N VAL A 34 1.59 6.95 -3.51
CA VAL A 34 1.43 8.24 -4.18
C VAL A 34 0.11 8.90 -3.80
N TRP A 35 -0.97 8.12 -3.72
CA TRP A 35 -2.29 8.64 -3.37
C TRP A 35 -2.33 9.12 -1.92
N MET A 36 -1.72 8.36 -1.01
CA MET A 36 -1.62 8.72 0.40
C MET A 36 -0.76 9.96 0.62
N TYR A 37 0.38 10.03 -0.05
CA TYR A 37 1.24 11.22 -0.02
C TYR A 37 0.49 12.46 -0.52
N ARG A 38 -0.28 12.33 -1.60
CA ARG A 38 -1.14 13.42 -2.10
C ARG A 38 -2.24 13.80 -1.11
N PHE A 39 -2.88 12.84 -0.47
CA PHE A 39 -3.90 13.08 0.54
C PHE A 39 -3.32 13.86 1.73
N LEU A 40 -2.18 13.40 2.25
CA LEU A 40 -1.46 14.05 3.35
C LEU A 40 -0.98 15.46 3.00
N ASN A 41 -0.51 15.67 1.76
CA ASN A 41 -0.09 16.98 1.29
C ASN A 41 -1.28 17.93 1.09
N SER A 42 -2.38 17.45 0.49
CA SER A 42 -3.57 18.27 0.23
C SER A 42 -4.32 18.62 1.52
N GLY A 43 -4.22 17.76 2.53
CA GLY A 43 -4.73 18.02 3.88
C GLY A 43 -3.87 19.00 4.70
N GLY A 44 -2.78 19.55 4.15
CA GLY A 44 -1.88 20.48 4.85
C GLY A 44 -1.03 19.83 5.95
N TRP A 45 -1.04 18.50 6.02
CA TRP A 45 -0.45 17.71 7.10
C TRP A 45 1.09 17.77 7.05
N LEU A 46 1.69 17.71 5.86
CA LEU A 46 3.14 17.81 5.66
C LEU A 46 3.71 19.22 5.96
N THR A 47 2.85 20.24 6.04
CA THR A 47 3.24 21.65 6.23
C THR A 47 2.95 22.18 7.64
N HIS A 48 2.15 21.48 8.44
CA HIS A 48 1.86 21.88 9.82
C HIS A 48 2.97 21.43 10.77
N HIS A 49 3.47 22.35 11.61
CA HIS A 49 4.40 22.02 12.68
C HIS A 49 3.65 21.29 13.80
N TYR A 50 3.76 19.97 13.84
CA TYR A 50 3.24 19.15 14.93
C TYR A 50 3.92 19.52 16.25
N GLN A 51 3.17 20.12 17.18
CA GLN A 51 3.59 20.18 18.57
C GLN A 51 3.40 18.78 19.17
N LEU A 52 4.49 18.00 19.21
CA LEU A 52 4.61 16.64 19.76
C LEU A 52 4.06 16.45 21.21
N ASN A 53 3.60 17.52 21.87
CA ASN A 53 3.14 17.53 23.25
C ASN A 53 1.63 17.23 23.43
N GLN A 54 0.84 17.14 22.35
CA GLN A 54 -0.58 16.78 22.42
C GLN A 54 -0.81 15.38 21.88
N LEU A 55 -0.60 14.39 22.76
CA LEU A 55 -0.75 12.95 22.52
C LEU A 55 -2.19 12.51 22.15
N ASN A 56 -3.14 13.45 22.04
CA ASN A 56 -4.55 13.20 21.73
C ASN A 56 -4.99 13.87 20.41
N ASP A 57 -4.04 14.38 19.62
CA ASP A 57 -4.40 14.98 18.34
C ASP A 57 -4.79 13.90 17.33
N PRO A 58 -5.97 14.01 16.69
CA PRO A 58 -6.47 13.05 15.70
C PRO A 58 -5.52 12.90 14.49
N ASP A 59 -4.64 13.87 14.35
CA ASP A 59 -3.54 13.94 13.41
C ASP A 59 -2.53 12.79 13.61
N SER A 60 -2.26 12.31 14.83
CA SER A 60 -1.30 11.22 15.09
C SER A 60 -1.52 9.94 14.24
N LEU A 61 -2.75 9.68 13.80
CA LEU A 61 -3.10 8.56 12.91
C LEU A 61 -2.45 8.65 11.52
N ASN A 62 -2.19 9.86 11.03
CA ASN A 62 -1.52 10.12 9.75
C ASN A 62 0.01 9.94 9.84
N LEU A 63 0.57 9.80 11.04
CA LEU A 63 2.00 9.52 11.23
C LEU A 63 2.38 8.11 10.72
N ILE A 64 1.48 7.14 10.91
CA ILE A 64 1.65 5.76 10.47
C ILE A 64 1.88 5.68 8.95
N PRO A 65 1.00 6.23 8.09
CA PRO A 65 1.24 6.23 6.66
C PRO A 65 2.46 7.08 6.28
N VAL A 66 2.71 8.24 6.90
CA VAL A 66 3.90 9.05 6.62
C VAL A 66 5.21 8.25 6.74
N ILE A 67 5.32 7.35 7.72
CA ILE A 67 6.49 6.49 7.90
C ILE A 67 6.41 5.25 7.01
N PHE A 68 5.23 4.65 6.85
CA PHE A 68 5.04 3.42 6.10
C PHE A 68 5.27 3.62 4.60
N GLU A 69 4.77 4.71 4.02
CA GLU A 69 4.85 4.97 2.57
C GLU A 69 6.29 5.00 2.01
N PRO A 70 7.27 5.72 2.60
CA PRO A 70 8.65 5.68 2.09
C PRO A 70 9.28 4.28 2.23
N ILE A 71 8.96 3.54 3.30
CA ILE A 71 9.41 2.15 3.46
C ILE A 71 8.79 1.26 2.38
N ALA A 72 7.52 1.48 2.05
CA ALA A 72 6.81 0.73 1.03
C ALA A 72 7.42 0.96 -0.36
N VAL A 73 7.70 2.22 -0.72
CA VAL A 73 8.36 2.59 -1.98
C VAL A 73 9.76 1.99 -2.05
N LEU A 74 10.55 2.12 -0.98
CA LEU A 74 11.91 1.54 -0.92
C LEU A 74 11.88 0.01 -1.01
N GLY A 75 10.91 -0.65 -0.37
CA GLY A 75 10.75 -2.09 -0.43
C GLY A 75 10.38 -2.59 -1.82
N VAL A 76 9.51 -1.86 -2.53
CA VAL A 76 9.23 -2.15 -3.95
C VAL A 76 10.48 -1.97 -4.80
N ALA A 77 11.20 -0.85 -4.65
CA ALA A 77 12.43 -0.60 -5.39
C ALA A 77 13.49 -1.70 -5.14
N ALA A 78 13.70 -2.05 -3.86
CA ALA A 78 14.64 -3.11 -3.47
C ALA A 78 14.27 -4.45 -4.10
N TYR A 79 12.99 -4.82 -4.11
CA TYR A 79 12.53 -6.05 -4.77
C TYR A 79 12.84 -6.06 -6.27
N TRP A 80 12.63 -4.95 -6.98
CA TRP A 80 12.90 -4.89 -8.41
C TRP A 80 14.40 -4.96 -8.74
N VAL A 81 15.26 -4.43 -7.86
CA VAL A 81 16.71 -4.48 -7.99
C VAL A 81 17.26 -5.88 -7.69
N TRP A 82 16.88 -6.49 -6.57
CA TRP A 82 17.49 -7.75 -6.10
C TRP A 82 16.69 -9.01 -6.42
N ARG A 83 15.36 -8.91 -6.61
CA ARG A 83 14.43 -10.02 -6.90
C ARG A 83 14.60 -11.28 -6.02
N THR A 84 14.96 -11.10 -4.75
CA THR A 84 15.12 -12.23 -3.82
C THR A 84 13.78 -12.70 -3.25
N ARG A 85 13.75 -13.94 -2.76
CA ARG A 85 12.54 -14.56 -2.18
C ARG A 85 12.07 -13.84 -0.91
N GLU A 86 13.00 -13.38 -0.07
CA GLU A 86 12.68 -12.61 1.13
C GLU A 86 12.03 -11.27 0.79
N LEU A 87 12.53 -10.58 -0.25
CA LEU A 87 11.94 -9.34 -0.72
C LEU A 87 10.55 -9.56 -1.34
N TYR A 88 10.30 -10.68 -2.01
CA TYR A 88 8.94 -11.03 -2.45
C TYR A 88 7.97 -11.17 -1.26
N ARG A 89 8.44 -11.79 -0.18
CA ARG A 89 7.64 -11.96 1.04
C ARG A 89 7.39 -10.61 1.73
N LEU A 90 8.41 -9.76 1.79
CA LEU A 90 8.29 -8.38 2.29
C LEU A 90 7.30 -7.58 1.44
N LEU A 91 7.36 -7.70 0.11
CA LEU A 91 6.47 -7.01 -0.81
C LEU A 91 5.00 -7.45 -0.65
N PHE A 92 4.76 -8.72 -0.31
CA PHE A 92 3.43 -9.18 0.09
C PHE A 92 2.95 -8.53 1.41
N PHE A 93 3.83 -8.40 2.41
CA PHE A 93 3.47 -7.71 3.66
C PHE A 93 3.23 -6.22 3.46
N LEU A 94 4.03 -5.55 2.62
CA LEU A 94 3.80 -4.16 2.26
C LEU A 94 2.46 -3.97 1.56
N PHE A 95 2.14 -4.83 0.60
CA PHE A 95 0.84 -4.82 -0.07
C PHE A 95 -0.32 -5.03 0.92
N LEU A 96 -0.18 -5.98 1.85
CA LEU A 96 -1.19 -6.22 2.87
C LEU A 96 -1.35 -5.01 3.80
N GLY A 97 -0.25 -4.39 4.22
CA GLY A 97 -0.26 -3.16 5.01
C GLY A 97 -0.98 -2.02 4.27
N GLN A 98 -0.70 -1.84 2.98
CA GLN A 98 -1.38 -0.83 2.15
C GLN A 98 -2.89 -1.07 2.08
N LEU A 99 -3.31 -2.33 1.95
CA LEU A 99 -4.73 -2.69 1.94
C LEU A 99 -5.40 -2.41 3.29
N LEU A 100 -4.74 -2.71 4.41
CA LEU A 100 -5.29 -2.44 5.74
C LEU A 100 -5.44 -0.95 6.01
N ILE A 101 -4.41 -0.16 5.65
CA ILE A 101 -4.46 1.30 5.75
C ILE A 101 -5.60 1.81 4.86
N GLY A 102 -5.61 1.46 3.58
CA GLY A 102 -6.66 1.87 2.65
C GLY A 102 -8.07 1.49 3.10
N ALA A 103 -8.26 0.27 3.62
CA ALA A 103 -9.54 -0.19 4.15
C ALA A 103 -9.98 0.60 5.38
N SER A 104 -9.04 1.01 6.25
CA SER A 104 -9.32 1.82 7.44
C SER A 104 -9.87 3.19 7.04
N TYR A 105 -9.23 3.86 6.08
CA TYR A 105 -9.70 5.15 5.56
C TYR A 105 -11.04 5.01 4.83
N LEU A 106 -11.21 3.95 4.04
CA LEU A 106 -12.47 3.67 3.35
C LEU A 106 -13.61 3.43 4.34
N ALA A 107 -13.37 2.69 5.42
CA ALA A 107 -14.36 2.44 6.46
C ALA A 107 -14.77 3.74 7.17
N MET A 108 -13.81 4.59 7.54
CA MET A 108 -14.07 5.90 8.13
C MET A 108 -14.86 6.81 7.18
N PHE A 109 -14.52 6.81 5.89
CA PHE A 109 -15.26 7.54 4.87
C PHE A 109 -16.70 7.03 4.72
N LEU A 110 -16.89 5.70 4.69
CA LEU A 110 -18.23 5.11 4.59
C LEU A 110 -19.08 5.46 5.81
N LEU A 111 -18.50 5.37 7.01
CA LEU A 111 -19.15 5.78 8.25
C LEU A 111 -19.53 7.25 8.21
N PHE A 112 -18.64 8.12 7.71
CA PHE A 112 -18.95 9.52 7.50
C PHE A 112 -20.16 9.67 6.58
N VAL A 113 -20.15 9.07 5.38
CA VAL A 113 -21.28 9.15 4.43
C VAL A 113 -22.59 8.62 5.04
N LEU A 114 -22.55 7.52 5.78
CA LEU A 114 -23.74 6.91 6.41
C LEU A 114 -24.28 7.74 7.58
N THR A 115 -23.39 8.41 8.32
CA THR A 115 -23.75 9.22 9.50
C THR A 115 -24.02 10.68 9.13
N TYR A 116 -23.59 11.11 7.94
CA TYR A 116 -23.77 12.47 7.44
C TYR A 116 -25.25 12.71 7.11
N LYS A 117 -26.00 13.19 8.09
CA LYS A 117 -27.29 13.83 7.83
C LYS A 117 -27.02 15.19 7.19
N PRO A 118 -27.48 15.44 5.95
CA PRO A 118 -27.42 16.79 5.40
C PRO A 118 -28.17 17.72 6.35
N ARG A 119 -27.56 18.85 6.75
CA ARG A 119 -28.33 19.97 7.29
C ARG A 119 -29.32 20.35 6.18
N MET A 120 -30.58 19.95 6.34
CA MET A 120 -31.64 20.52 5.53
C MET A 120 -31.62 22.02 5.84
N MET A 121 -31.31 22.82 4.82
CA MET A 121 -31.56 24.25 4.83
C MET A 121 -33.06 24.49 4.92
#